data_AF-A0A7J4SZY9-F1
#
_entry.id   AF-A0A7J4SZY9-F1
#
_cell.length_a   1.000
_cell.length_b   1.000
_cell.length_c   1.000
_cell.angle_alpha   90.00
_cell.angle_beta   90.00
_cell.angle_gamma   90.00
#
_symmetry.space_group_name_H-M   'P 1'
#
loop_
_entity.id
_entity.type
_entity.pdbx_description
1 polymer ?
#
loop_
_entity_poly.entity_id
_entity_poly.type
_entity_poly.pdbx_seq_one_letter_code
_entity_poly.pdbx_strand_id
1 'polypeptide(L)'
;MGLPYRLFIRPTLKFQDSEKAHYRSLFFLKKLSSYSVSRFALSAVYQTKHDLPVNVFGHYYKHPFGLAAGMDKKAEALLGWQAIGLSFAEIGGVTML
;
A
#
# COMPACT_ATOMS: atom_id res chain seq x y z
N MET A 1 -1.64 12.31 -9.86
CA MET A 1 -2.90 11.73 -9.34
C MET A 1 -3.92 11.71 -10.47
N GLY A 2 -4.41 10.53 -10.87
CA GLY A 2 -5.28 10.39 -12.05
C GLY A 2 -6.63 11.09 -11.92
N LEU A 3 -7.28 11.38 -13.06
CA LEU A 3 -8.63 11.96 -13.14
C LEU A 3 -9.66 11.26 -12.24
N PRO A 4 -9.70 9.91 -12.14
CA PRO A 4 -10.68 9.21 -11.30
C PRO A 4 -10.54 9.54 -9.80
N TYR A 5 -9.29 9.64 -9.31
CA TYR A 5 -9.03 9.99 -7.92
C TYR A 5 -9.54 11.39 -7.60
N ARG A 6 -9.28 12.36 -8.49
CA ARG A 6 -9.66 13.76 -8.26
C ARG A 6 -11.18 13.96 -8.30
N LEU A 7 -11.88 13.24 -9.16
CA LEU A 7 -13.31 13.43 -9.39
C LEU A 7 -14.20 12.63 -8.42
N PHE A 8 -13.77 11.43 -8.00
CA PHE A 8 -14.62 10.54 -7.19
C PHE A 8 -14.06 10.26 -5.79
N ILE A 9 -12.77 9.96 -5.67
CA ILE A 9 -12.17 9.57 -4.38
C ILE A 9 -11.94 10.77 -3.47
N ARG A 10 -11.38 11.87 -3.99
CA ARG A 10 -11.11 13.07 -3.20
C ARG A 10 -12.37 13.70 -2.57
N PRO A 11 -13.50 13.90 -3.28
CA PRO A 11 -14.69 14.46 -2.65
C PRO A 11 -15.31 13.50 -1.62
N THR A 12 -15.30 12.19 -1.88
CA THR A 12 -15.85 11.21 -0.93
C THR A 12 -15.03 11.14 0.36
N LEU A 13 -13.70 11.27 0.28
CA LEU A 13 -12.83 11.36 1.46
C LEU A 13 -13.12 12.60 2.32
N LYS A 14 -13.56 13.72 1.73
CA LYS A 14 -13.88 14.95 2.48
C LYS A 14 -15.05 14.75 3.46
N PHE A 15 -15.95 13.82 3.17
CA PHE A 15 -17.11 13.52 4.02
C PHE A 15 -16.82 12.42 5.04
N GLN A 16 -15.58 11.93 5.13
CA GLN A 16 -15.19 10.88 6.05
C GLN A 16 -14.26 11.44 7.12
N ASP A 17 -14.41 10.92 8.33
CA ASP A 17 -13.39 11.07 9.35
C ASP A 17 -12.07 10.42 8.89
N SER A 18 -10.95 11.04 9.22
CA SER A 18 -9.63 10.61 8.72
C SER A 18 -9.29 9.18 9.14
N GLU A 19 -9.65 8.79 10.37
CA GLU A 19 -9.36 7.46 10.89
C GLU A 19 -10.28 6.42 10.24
N LYS A 20 -11.56 6.76 10.04
CA LYS A 20 -12.49 5.90 9.29
C LYS A 20 -12.05 5.70 7.84
N ALA A 21 -11.57 6.75 7.18
CA ALA A 21 -11.04 6.68 5.83
C ALA A 21 -9.82 5.75 5.77
N HIS A 22 -8.89 5.91 6.71
CA HIS A 22 -7.72 5.05 6.84
C HIS A 22 -8.08 3.56 7.01
N TYR A 23 -8.95 3.23 7.97
CA TYR A 23 -9.40 1.85 8.19
C TYR A 23 -10.08 1.26 6.95
N ARG A 24 -10.91 2.04 6.25
CA ARG A 24 -11.56 1.60 5.02
C ARG A 24 -10.53 1.32 3.92
N SER A 25 -9.57 2.22 3.72
CA SER A 25 -8.50 2.03 2.73
C SER A 25 -7.69 0.76 3.01
N LEU A 26 -7.30 0.53 4.27
CA LEU A 26 -6.56 -0.67 4.67
C LEU A 26 -7.40 -1.95 4.47
N PHE A 27 -8.67 -1.92 4.86
CA PHE A 27 -9.61 -3.02 4.65
C PHE A 27 -9.78 -3.37 3.16
N PHE A 28 -9.97 -2.37 2.30
CA PHE A 28 -10.08 -2.59 0.86
C PHE A 28 -8.79 -3.16 0.28
N LEU A 29 -7.62 -2.62 0.66
CA LEU A 29 -6.34 -3.13 0.20
C LEU A 29 -6.13 -4.59 0.63
N LYS A 30 -6.44 -4.92 1.89
CA LYS A 30 -6.43 -6.30 2.40
C LYS A 30 -7.36 -7.21 1.59
N LYS A 31 -8.61 -6.81 1.38
CA LYS A 31 -9.59 -7.62 0.63
C LYS A 31 -9.17 -7.85 -0.81
N LEU A 32 -8.72 -6.80 -1.50
CA LEU A 32 -8.26 -6.89 -2.89
C LEU A 32 -6.95 -7.66 -3.04
N SER A 33 -6.10 -7.70 -2.01
CA SER A 33 -4.86 -8.49 -2.05
C SER A 33 -5.02 -9.91 -1.50
N SER A 34 -6.15 -10.26 -0.89
CA SER A 34 -6.38 -11.58 -0.29
C SER A 34 -6.45 -12.69 -1.31
N TYR A 35 -7.01 -12.44 -2.50
CA TYR A 35 -7.13 -13.42 -3.57
C TYR A 35 -6.03 -13.25 -4.62
N SER A 36 -5.53 -14.35 -5.19
CA SER A 36 -4.46 -14.34 -6.19
C SER A 36 -4.83 -13.56 -7.45
N VAL A 37 -6.05 -13.74 -7.96
CA VAL A 37 -6.55 -13.07 -9.17
C VAL A 37 -6.64 -11.55 -8.97
N SER A 38 -7.23 -11.10 -7.86
CA SER A 38 -7.35 -9.67 -7.57
C SER A 38 -6.00 -9.04 -7.25
N ARG A 39 -5.08 -9.78 -6.62
CA ARG A 39 -3.70 -9.36 -6.41
C ARG A 39 -2.94 -9.20 -7.73
N PHE A 40 -3.12 -10.12 -8.68
CA PHE A 40 -2.53 -10.01 -10.00
C PHE A 40 -3.07 -8.79 -10.74
N ALA A 41 -4.38 -8.54 -10.69
CA ALA A 41 -4.99 -7.34 -11.27
C ALA A 41 -4.43 -6.05 -10.63
N LEU A 42 -4.29 -6.00 -9.30
CA LEU A 42 -3.64 -4.88 -8.61
C LEU A 42 -2.20 -4.67 -9.10
N SER A 43 -1.43 -5.76 -9.18
CA SER A 43 -0.06 -5.75 -9.67
C SER A 43 0.06 -5.23 -11.09
N ALA A 44 -0.82 -5.66 -11.99
CA ALA A 44 -0.82 -5.23 -13.38
C ALA A 44 -1.10 -3.72 -13.55
N VAL A 45 -1.90 -3.13 -12.65
CA VAL A 45 -2.26 -1.72 -12.71
C VAL A 45 -1.22 -0.83 -12.03
N TYR A 46 -0.69 -1.26 -10.89
CA TYR A 46 0.09 -0.39 -9.99
C TYR A 46 1.59 -0.69 -9.94
N GLN A 47 2.07 -1.85 -10.41
CA GLN A 47 3.52 -2.08 -10.43
C GLN A 47 4.25 -1.06 -11.30
N THR A 48 5.45 -0.69 -10.85
CA THR A 48 6.36 0.11 -11.65
C THR A 48 6.78 -0.67 -12.89
N LYS A 49 6.89 0.04 -14.02
CA LYS A 49 7.46 -0.49 -15.27
C LYS A 49 8.98 -0.36 -15.32
N HIS A 50 9.54 0.49 -14.46
CA HIS A 50 10.96 0.78 -14.41
C HIS A 50 11.52 0.44 -13.03
N ASP A 51 12.59 -0.35 -13.01
CA ASP A 51 13.34 -0.64 -11.81
C ASP A 51 14.42 0.42 -11.60
N LEU A 52 14.64 0.82 -10.35
CA LEU A 52 15.71 1.73 -9.92
C LEU A 52 16.45 1.07 -8.75
N PRO A 53 17.20 -0.01 -9.01
CA PRO A 53 17.66 -0.89 -7.95
C PRO A 53 18.58 -0.20 -6.95
N VAL A 54 18.40 -0.50 -5.67
CA VAL A 54 19.22 0.04 -4.57
C VAL A 54 19.62 -1.06 -3.62
N ASN A 55 20.89 -1.04 -3.19
CA ASN A 55 21.40 -1.91 -2.16
C ASN A 55 21.64 -1.11 -0.87
N VAL A 56 20.98 -1.50 0.22
CA VAL A 56 21.13 -0.85 1.53
C VAL A 56 21.18 -1.94 2.60
N PHE A 57 22.14 -1.85 3.53
CA PHE A 57 22.32 -2.83 4.61
C PHE A 57 22.40 -4.30 4.14
N GLY A 58 22.93 -4.55 2.95
CA GLY A 58 23.01 -5.90 2.36
C GLY A 58 21.70 -6.40 1.74
N HIS A 59 20.64 -5.59 1.72
CA HIS A 59 19.36 -5.90 1.08
C HIS A 59 19.25 -5.24 -0.30
N TYR A 60 18.70 -5.99 -1.25
CA TYR A 60 18.37 -5.52 -2.58
C TYR A 60 16.91 -5.07 -2.64
N TYR A 61 16.70 -3.83 -3.10
CA TYR A 61 15.38 -3.25 -3.35
C TYR A 61 15.24 -2.93 -4.83
N LYS A 62 14.04 -3.18 -5.39
CA LYS A 62 13.72 -2.85 -6.80
C LYS A 62 13.76 -1.35 -7.05
N HIS A 63 13.40 -0.55 -6.03
CA HIS A 63 13.46 0.90 -6.04
C HIS A 63 13.49 1.46 -4.62
N PRO A 64 13.95 2.72 -4.42
CA PRO A 64 14.07 3.31 -3.08
C PRO A 64 12.72 3.68 -2.42
N PHE A 65 11.59 3.54 -3.12
CA PHE A 65 10.27 3.83 -2.56
C PHE A 65 9.69 2.66 -1.77
N GLY A 66 9.28 2.93 -0.54
CA GLY A 66 8.61 1.98 0.35
C GLY A 66 7.59 2.65 1.28
N LEU A 67 6.88 1.83 2.05
CA LEU A 67 5.92 2.30 3.05
C LEU A 67 6.59 2.59 4.38
N ALA A 68 6.30 3.74 4.97
CA ALA A 68 6.74 4.08 6.32
C ALA A 68 5.85 3.44 7.40
N ALA A 69 6.40 3.26 8.60
CA ALA A 69 5.66 2.77 9.77
C ALA A 69 4.45 3.66 10.11
N GLY A 70 3.50 3.08 10.83
CA GLY A 70 2.26 3.75 11.24
C GLY A 70 1.13 3.66 10.22
N MET A 71 1.41 3.37 8.94
CA MET A 71 0.36 3.08 7.96
C MET A 71 -0.28 1.71 8.17
N ASP A 72 0.51 0.66 8.38
CA ASP A 72 0.01 -0.68 8.66
C ASP A 72 0.55 -1.17 10.00
N LYS A 73 -0.16 -0.77 11.07
CA LYS A 73 0.28 -1.02 12.45
C LYS A 73 0.19 -2.50 12.85
N LYS A 74 -0.69 -3.26 12.20
CA LYS A 74 -1.06 -4.64 12.57
C LYS A 74 -0.73 -5.67 11.49
N ALA A 75 0.05 -5.29 10.48
CA ALA A 75 0.41 -6.14 9.35
C ALA A 75 -0.81 -6.70 8.58
N GLU A 76 -1.88 -5.91 8.46
CA GLU A 76 -3.16 -6.38 7.91
C GLU A 76 -3.16 -6.55 6.39
N ALA A 77 -2.33 -5.77 5.67
CA ALA A 77 -2.36 -5.67 4.21
C ALA A 77 -0.98 -5.87 3.57
N LEU A 78 -0.07 -6.62 4.20
CA LEU A 78 1.30 -6.91 3.73
C LEU A 78 1.38 -7.23 2.22
N LEU A 79 0.57 -8.18 1.77
CA LEU A 79 0.56 -8.62 0.37
C LEU A 79 0.02 -7.53 -0.58
N GLY A 80 -0.83 -6.65 -0.07
CA GLY A 80 -1.36 -5.51 -0.82
C GLY A 80 -0.30 -4.45 -1.08
N TRP A 81 0.53 -4.13 -0.10
CA TRP A 81 1.64 -3.17 -0.26
C TRP A 81 2.64 -3.62 -1.33
N GLN A 82 2.98 -4.90 -1.34
CA GLN A 82 3.82 -5.48 -2.39
C GLN A 82 3.10 -5.48 -3.74
N ALA A 83 1.81 -5.82 -3.77
CA ALA A 83 1.03 -5.87 -5.01
C ALA A 83 0.86 -4.50 -5.67
N ILE A 84 0.78 -3.42 -4.90
CA ILE A 84 0.77 -2.06 -5.47
C ILE A 84 2.16 -1.56 -5.90
N GLY A 85 3.19 -2.41 -5.81
CA GLY A 85 4.51 -2.13 -6.32
C GLY A 85 5.42 -1.37 -5.35
N LEU A 86 5.21 -1.46 -4.03
CA LEU A 86 6.20 -0.95 -3.08
C LEU A 86 7.35 -1.94 -2.92
N SER A 87 8.59 -1.44 -2.88
CA SER A 87 9.77 -2.31 -2.79
C SER A 87 10.04 -2.79 -1.36
N PHE A 88 9.57 -2.05 -0.36
CA PHE A 88 9.61 -2.43 1.04
C PHE A 88 8.45 -1.78 1.79
N ALA A 89 8.12 -2.33 2.95
CA ALA A 89 7.13 -1.75 3.86
C ALA A 89 7.60 -1.93 5.30
N GLU A 90 7.57 -0.84 6.05
CA GLU A 90 7.83 -0.82 7.49
C GLU A 90 6.49 -0.96 8.24
N ILE A 91 6.42 -1.96 9.10
CA ILE A 91 5.21 -2.35 9.83
C ILE A 91 5.37 -1.95 11.30
N GLY A 92 4.26 -1.60 11.97
CA GLY A 92 4.24 -1.21 13.39
C GLY A 92 3.83 0.26 13.58
N GLY A 93 4.05 0.90 14.73
CA GLY A 93 4.72 0.46 15.96
C GLY A 93 3.93 -0.58 16.74
N VAL A 94 4.58 -1.72 16.97
CA VAL A 94 4.06 -2.80 17.80
C VAL A 94 4.65 -2.64 19.20
N THR A 95 3.79 -2.60 20.21
CA THR A 95 4.19 -2.60 21.61
C THR A 95 3.97 -3.98 22.21
N MET A 96 4.85 -4.39 23.13
CA MET A 96 4.70 -5.62 23.90
C MET A 96 3.61 -5.39 24.98
N LEU A 97 2.34 -5.63 24.63
CA LEU A 97 1.22 -5.71 25.56
C LEU A 97 0.34 -6.91 25.18
#